data_AF-A0A6A6Z4Q0-F1
#
_entry.id   AF-A0A6A6Z4Q0-F1
#
_cell.length_a   1.000
_cell.length_b   1.000
_cell.length_c   1.000
_cell.angle_alpha   90.00
_cell.angle_beta   90.00
_cell.angle_gamma   90.00
#
_symmetry.space_group_name_H-M   'P 1'
#
loop_
_entity.id
_entity.type
_entity.pdbx_description
1 polymer ?
#
loop_
_entity_poly.entity_id
_entity_poly.type
_entity_poly.pdbx_seq_one_letter_code
_entity_poly.pdbx_strand_id
1 'polypeptide(L)'
;MERIRELHTLRFSTINPVTDLIDKSVGVQWSQTPNFWNGGVDDAYTIVSDPPEAFFHLAIYGELFGHAFDSYFESGTIPMGADLDTRLEYVKYCIPDWRCFDYHPKPGPNSTVNPRCVVQAIGPYLPNSGERMNVYPWTKYDHQLSLEHLLESTRWDRPWAQIREAVGGDFEEPDEERDSRWRRWTGPEWKRHLWTSAMVYQGFDGLKLIGTDKDGLEAWKRRFQDWRAKIDAMEQAPDEIKVRRGWVYEYPFLVGELGVLNTYIGWPE
;
A
#
# COMPACT_ATOMS: atom_id res chain seq x y z
N MET A 1 12.32 27.72 16.44
CA MET A 1 10.94 27.92 16.94
C MET A 1 9.90 27.75 15.84
N GLU A 2 10.11 28.26 14.62
CA GLU A 2 9.17 28.09 13.50
C GLU A 2 8.92 26.63 13.13
N ARG A 3 9.99 25.82 12.99
CA ARG A 3 9.85 24.39 12.69
C ARG A 3 9.00 23.60 13.70
N ILE A 4 9.07 23.98 14.99
CA ILE A 4 8.26 23.35 16.04
C ILE A 4 6.78 23.74 15.86
N ARG A 5 6.49 24.99 15.50
CA ARG A 5 5.13 25.45 15.19
C ARG A 5 4.58 24.77 13.95
N GLU A 6 5.40 24.62 12.90
CA GLU A 6 5.03 23.86 11.71
C GLU A 6 4.67 22.42 12.05
N LEU A 7 5.54 21.70 12.76
CA LEU A 7 5.27 20.32 13.18
C LEU A 7 4.01 20.21 14.05
N HIS A 8 3.80 21.17 14.95
CA HIS A 8 2.59 21.24 15.76
C HIS A 8 1.34 21.43 14.89
N THR A 9 1.37 22.34 13.91
CA THR A 9 0.26 22.54 12.97
C THR A 9 0.00 21.27 12.16
N LEU A 10 1.04 20.66 11.60
CA LEU A 10 0.94 19.41 10.82
C LEU A 10 0.28 18.28 11.60
N ARG A 11 0.56 18.20 12.91
CA ARG A 11 -0.07 17.21 13.79
C ARG A 11 -1.60 17.31 13.76
N PHE A 12 -2.15 18.52 13.83
CA PHE A 12 -3.59 18.73 13.89
C PHE A 12 -4.25 18.83 12.51
N SER A 13 -3.54 19.31 11.49
CA SER A 13 -4.09 19.49 10.15
C SER A 13 -4.06 18.23 9.29
N THR A 14 -3.10 17.33 9.52
CA THR A 14 -2.82 16.21 8.62
C THR A 14 -2.64 14.90 9.37
N ILE A 15 -1.69 14.83 10.32
CA ILE A 15 -1.33 13.56 10.97
C ILE A 15 -2.54 13.01 11.73
N ASN A 16 -3.12 13.77 12.67
CA ASN A 16 -4.24 13.27 13.47
C ASN A 16 -5.48 12.93 12.62
N PRO A 17 -5.94 13.79 11.66
CA PRO A 17 -7.09 13.44 10.82
C PRO A 17 -6.90 12.19 9.98
N VAL A 18 -5.73 12.02 9.35
CA VAL A 18 -5.46 10.83 8.53
C VAL A 18 -5.30 9.60 9.41
N THR A 19 -4.61 9.71 10.54
CA THR A 19 -4.51 8.62 11.53
C THR A 19 -5.89 8.20 12.06
N ASP A 20 -6.80 9.15 12.31
CA ASP A 20 -8.18 8.85 12.72
C ASP A 20 -8.96 8.13 11.62
N LEU A 21 -8.75 8.48 10.34
CA LEU A 21 -9.32 7.75 9.21
C LEU A 21 -8.77 6.31 9.13
N ILE A 22 -7.47 6.13 9.37
CA ILE A 22 -6.84 4.81 9.41
C ILE A 22 -7.40 3.99 10.58
N ASP A 23 -7.57 4.59 11.76
CA ASP A 23 -8.14 3.92 12.94
C ASP A 23 -9.58 3.43 12.69
N LYS A 24 -10.38 4.23 11.96
CA LYS A 24 -11.73 3.86 11.51
C LYS A 24 -11.76 2.81 10.40
N SER A 25 -10.61 2.47 9.82
CA SER A 25 -10.51 1.50 8.72
C SER A 25 -9.86 0.18 9.16
N VAL A 26 -8.86 0.22 10.06
CA VAL A 26 -8.08 -0.97 10.48
C VAL A 26 -7.69 -0.96 11.96
N GLY A 27 -8.08 0.07 12.72
CA GLY A 27 -7.68 0.23 14.10
C GLY A 27 -8.74 -0.18 15.12
N VAL A 28 -8.60 0.36 16.33
CA VAL A 28 -9.49 0.07 17.45
C VAL A 28 -10.88 0.63 17.17
N GLN A 29 -11.00 1.84 16.62
CA GLN A 29 -12.31 2.44 16.30
C GLN A 29 -13.09 1.59 15.30
N TRP A 30 -12.42 1.07 14.27
CA TRP A 30 -13.03 0.14 13.31
C TRP A 30 -13.60 -1.10 13.99
N SER A 31 -12.80 -1.79 14.82
CA SER A 31 -13.22 -3.00 15.54
C SER A 31 -14.35 -2.77 16.56
N GLN A 32 -14.52 -1.52 17.02
CA GLN A 32 -15.58 -1.12 17.94
C GLN A 32 -16.90 -0.77 17.25
N THR A 33 -16.98 -0.85 15.92
CA THR A 33 -18.22 -0.60 15.18
C THR A 33 -19.32 -1.56 15.67
N PRO A 34 -20.51 -1.06 16.05
CA PRO A 34 -21.60 -1.93 16.49
C PRO A 34 -21.92 -3.01 15.45
N ASN A 35 -22.15 -4.24 15.92
CA ASN A 35 -22.38 -5.41 15.04
C ASN A 35 -21.23 -5.68 14.06
N PHE A 36 -19.98 -5.40 14.43
CA PHE A 36 -18.79 -5.57 13.59
C PHE A 36 -18.81 -6.87 12.76
N TRP A 37 -18.97 -8.03 13.40
CA TRP A 37 -19.03 -9.34 12.73
C TRP A 37 -20.38 -9.68 12.08
N ASN A 38 -21.41 -8.87 12.34
CA ASN A 38 -22.81 -9.13 11.96
C ASN A 38 -23.37 -8.01 11.06
N GLY A 39 -22.57 -7.52 10.11
CA GLY A 39 -22.98 -6.53 9.11
C GLY A 39 -22.86 -5.06 9.54
N GLY A 40 -22.18 -4.78 10.64
CA GLY A 40 -21.82 -3.41 11.04
C GLY A 40 -20.76 -2.78 10.14
N VAL A 41 -19.92 -3.62 9.53
CA VAL A 41 -18.95 -3.25 8.49
C VAL A 41 -19.03 -4.24 7.33
N ASP A 42 -18.63 -3.79 6.16
CA ASP A 42 -18.51 -4.53 4.90
C ASP A 42 -17.22 -5.36 4.78
N ASP A 43 -16.24 -5.07 5.64
CA ASP A 43 -14.87 -5.56 5.54
C ASP A 43 -14.35 -6.23 6.84
N ALA A 44 -15.22 -6.73 7.72
CA ALA A 44 -14.82 -7.27 9.04
C ALA A 44 -13.65 -8.27 8.97
N TYR A 45 -12.59 -8.00 9.72
CA TYR A 45 -11.39 -8.87 9.79
C TYR A 45 -10.71 -8.83 11.17
N THR A 46 -9.84 -9.80 11.45
CA THR A 46 -9.01 -9.83 12.66
C THR A 46 -7.64 -9.24 12.35
N ILE A 47 -7.42 -7.98 12.72
CA ILE A 47 -6.18 -7.22 12.52
C ILE A 47 -5.82 -6.51 13.81
N VAL A 48 -4.56 -6.58 14.22
CA VAL A 48 -4.00 -5.74 15.27
C VAL A 48 -3.16 -4.65 14.62
N SER A 49 -3.64 -3.41 14.58
CA SER A 49 -2.96 -2.31 13.89
C SER A 49 -2.56 -1.19 14.86
N ASP A 50 -1.51 -0.45 14.53
CA ASP A 50 -1.21 0.87 15.08
C ASP A 50 -1.41 1.94 14.00
N PRO A 51 -2.53 2.70 14.03
CA PRO A 51 -2.83 3.70 13.01
C PRO A 51 -1.73 4.77 12.81
N PRO A 52 -1.06 5.29 13.86
CA PRO A 52 0.08 6.18 13.69
C PRO A 52 1.24 5.56 12.90
N GLU A 53 1.64 4.32 13.18
CA GLU A 53 2.69 3.64 12.42
C GLU A 53 2.26 3.40 10.96
N ALA A 54 1.01 2.99 10.72
CA ALA A 54 0.47 2.85 9.36
C ALA A 54 0.48 4.17 8.57
N PHE A 55 0.18 5.30 9.22
CA PHE A 55 0.34 6.63 8.63
C PHE A 55 1.78 6.86 8.16
N PHE A 56 2.77 6.58 9.01
CA PHE A 56 4.18 6.77 8.66
C PHE A 56 4.66 5.80 7.59
N HIS A 57 4.17 4.56 7.57
CA HIS A 57 4.49 3.61 6.50
C HIS A 57 4.03 4.14 5.13
N LEU A 58 2.80 4.66 5.03
CA LEU A 58 2.29 5.27 3.80
C LEU A 58 3.07 6.53 3.42
N ALA A 59 3.33 7.40 4.39
CA ALA A 59 4.08 8.64 4.17
C ALA A 59 5.48 8.34 3.65
N ILE A 60 6.25 7.49 4.35
CA ILE A 60 7.64 7.17 3.97
C ILE A 60 7.68 6.44 2.63
N TYR A 61 6.78 5.48 2.39
CA TYR A 61 6.71 4.78 1.11
C TYR A 61 6.48 5.76 -0.05
N GLY A 62 5.54 6.69 0.10
CA GLY A 62 5.26 7.70 -0.92
C GLY A 62 6.39 8.72 -1.10
N GLU A 63 7.09 9.13 -0.04
CA GLU A 63 8.28 10.00 -0.16
C GLU A 63 9.41 9.30 -0.92
N LEU A 64 9.61 8.00 -0.68
CA LEU A 64 10.67 7.23 -1.31
C LEU A 64 10.38 6.90 -2.77
N PHE A 65 9.14 6.52 -3.09
CA PHE A 65 8.82 5.93 -4.40
C PHE A 65 7.84 6.74 -5.25
N GLY A 66 7.14 7.74 -4.68
CA GLY A 66 6.13 8.52 -5.39
C GLY A 66 6.66 9.29 -6.60
N HIS A 67 7.90 9.78 -6.53
CA HIS A 67 8.56 10.48 -7.63
C HIS A 67 8.76 9.59 -8.88
N ALA A 68 8.71 8.27 -8.74
CA ALA A 68 8.81 7.35 -9.87
C ALA A 68 7.64 7.51 -10.84
N PHE A 69 6.48 7.99 -10.40
CA PHE A 69 5.35 8.26 -11.29
C PHE A 69 5.66 9.36 -12.31
N ASP A 70 6.42 10.40 -11.95
CA ASP A 70 6.82 11.43 -12.92
C ASP A 70 7.65 10.83 -14.05
N SER A 71 8.68 10.06 -13.67
CA SER A 71 9.55 9.37 -14.63
C SER A 71 8.77 8.38 -15.48
N TYR A 72 7.87 7.62 -14.85
CA TYR A 72 7.03 6.63 -15.54
C TYR A 72 6.11 7.31 -16.57
N PHE A 73 5.44 8.39 -16.19
CA PHE A 73 4.54 9.13 -17.09
C PHE A 73 5.27 9.97 -18.16
N GLU A 74 6.56 10.22 -18.02
CA GLU A 74 7.35 10.95 -19.02
C GLU A 74 8.10 10.03 -19.98
N SER A 75 8.61 8.90 -19.47
CA SER A 75 9.54 8.03 -20.20
C SER A 75 9.07 6.58 -20.33
N GLY A 76 8.03 6.18 -19.61
CA GLY A 76 7.61 4.78 -19.50
C GLY A 76 8.58 3.92 -18.69
N THR A 77 9.50 4.52 -17.91
CA THR A 77 10.51 3.79 -17.14
C THR A 77 10.50 4.16 -15.67
N ILE A 78 10.79 3.17 -14.83
CA ILE A 78 10.96 3.33 -13.38
C ILE A 78 12.44 3.62 -13.09
N PRO A 79 12.77 4.70 -12.34
CA PRO A 79 14.14 5.03 -12.03
C PRO A 79 14.79 3.99 -11.09
N MET A 80 16.11 3.84 -11.21
CA MET A 80 16.90 3.00 -10.32
C MET A 80 16.70 3.40 -8.85
N GLY A 81 16.47 2.43 -7.97
CA GLY A 81 16.18 2.69 -6.55
C GLY A 81 14.70 2.92 -6.26
N ALA A 82 13.85 2.96 -7.30
CA ALA A 82 12.40 2.84 -7.15
C ALA A 82 11.86 1.60 -7.88
N ASP A 83 12.72 0.71 -8.37
CA ASP A 83 12.35 -0.57 -9.01
C ASP A 83 11.71 -1.56 -8.03
N LEU A 84 11.06 -2.60 -8.56
CA LEU A 84 10.29 -3.55 -7.76
C LEU A 84 11.16 -4.28 -6.73
N ASP A 85 12.41 -4.59 -7.06
CA ASP A 85 13.31 -5.27 -6.13
C ASP A 85 13.58 -4.39 -4.91
N THR A 86 13.86 -3.12 -5.12
CA THR A 86 14.07 -2.14 -4.04
C THR A 86 12.82 -1.96 -3.18
N ARG A 87 11.63 -1.86 -3.80
CA ARG A 87 10.37 -1.68 -3.07
C ARG A 87 10.00 -2.92 -2.25
N LEU A 88 10.19 -4.13 -2.79
CA LEU A 88 9.95 -5.35 -2.04
C LEU A 88 10.91 -5.50 -0.85
N GLU A 89 12.18 -5.10 -0.99
CA GLU A 89 13.12 -5.05 0.15
C GLU A 89 12.66 -4.03 1.21
N TYR A 90 12.18 -2.86 0.79
CA TYR A 90 11.59 -1.89 1.70
C TYR A 90 10.38 -2.48 2.45
N VAL A 91 9.44 -3.11 1.75
CA VAL A 91 8.25 -3.71 2.39
C VAL A 91 8.67 -4.77 3.41
N LYS A 92 9.64 -5.64 3.10
CA LYS A 92 10.14 -6.65 4.04
C LYS A 92 10.69 -6.02 5.33
N TYR A 93 11.61 -5.06 5.21
CA TYR A 93 12.42 -4.64 6.37
C TYR A 93 11.98 -3.33 7.02
N CYS A 94 11.20 -2.50 6.32
CA CYS A 94 10.67 -1.24 6.84
C CYS A 94 9.18 -1.31 7.19
N ILE A 95 8.48 -2.35 6.73
CA ILE A 95 7.10 -2.67 7.12
C ILE A 95 7.06 -4.12 7.60
N PRO A 96 7.72 -4.46 8.73
CA PRO A 96 7.86 -5.86 9.11
C PRO A 96 6.52 -6.47 9.53
N ASP A 97 6.24 -7.68 9.07
CA ASP A 97 5.05 -8.45 9.44
C ASP A 97 5.41 -9.93 9.59
N TRP A 98 4.71 -10.64 10.48
CA TRP A 98 4.92 -12.08 10.70
C TRP A 98 4.60 -12.88 9.43
N ARG A 99 3.62 -12.45 8.63
CA ARG A 99 3.26 -13.11 7.36
C ARG A 99 4.42 -13.16 6.38
N CYS A 100 5.19 -12.07 6.32
CA CYS A 100 6.37 -11.96 5.47
C CYS A 100 7.52 -12.87 5.95
N PHE A 101 7.58 -13.24 7.22
CA PHE A 101 8.57 -14.22 7.70
C PHE A 101 8.09 -15.67 7.55
N ASP A 102 6.84 -15.93 7.90
CA ASP A 102 6.27 -17.28 7.99
C ASP A 102 5.90 -17.89 6.64
N TYR A 103 5.42 -17.06 5.71
CA TYR A 103 4.96 -17.51 4.40
C TYR A 103 6.06 -17.47 3.35
N HIS A 104 7.31 -17.32 3.77
CA HIS A 104 8.44 -17.25 2.87
C HIS A 104 9.23 -18.57 2.86
N PRO A 105 9.42 -19.17 1.68
CA PRO A 105 10.08 -20.46 1.56
C PRO A 105 11.53 -20.36 2.03
N LYS A 106 11.90 -21.20 2.98
CA LYS A 106 13.30 -21.37 3.39
C LYS A 106 14.03 -22.07 2.26
N PRO A 107 15.23 -21.62 1.86
CA PRO A 107 15.99 -22.26 0.80
C PRO A 107 16.22 -23.73 1.16
N GLY A 108 15.55 -24.61 0.43
CA GLY A 108 15.67 -26.06 0.54
C GLY A 108 16.56 -26.61 -0.59
N PRO A 109 17.06 -27.86 -0.46
CA PRO A 109 18.06 -28.41 -1.39
C PRO A 109 17.63 -28.43 -2.86
N ASN A 110 16.31 -28.46 -3.14
CA ASN A 110 15.74 -28.56 -4.49
C ASN A 110 14.74 -27.44 -4.82
N SER A 111 14.72 -26.34 -4.06
CA SER A 111 13.75 -25.26 -4.25
C SER A 111 14.37 -24.09 -5.02
N THR A 112 13.85 -23.79 -6.21
CA THR A 112 14.08 -22.51 -6.88
C THR A 112 13.22 -21.44 -6.22
N VAL A 113 13.63 -20.99 -5.03
CA VAL A 113 12.98 -19.87 -4.34
C VAL A 113 13.18 -18.61 -5.17
N ASN A 114 12.09 -17.90 -5.48
CA ASN A 114 12.20 -16.56 -6.06
C ASN A 114 12.95 -15.66 -5.05
N PRO A 115 14.09 -15.04 -5.42
CA PRO A 115 14.89 -14.25 -4.49
C PRO A 115 14.11 -13.07 -3.89
N ARG A 116 13.11 -12.54 -4.63
CA ARG A 116 12.20 -11.50 -4.14
C ARG A 116 11.37 -11.95 -2.94
N CYS A 117 11.22 -13.24 -2.73
CA CYS A 117 10.53 -13.83 -1.58
C CYS A 117 11.51 -14.37 -0.55
N VAL A 118 12.80 -14.04 -0.57
CA VAL A 118 13.70 -14.41 0.53
C VAL A 118 13.70 -13.29 1.56
N VAL A 119 13.43 -13.66 2.82
CA VAL A 119 13.56 -12.78 3.98
C VAL A 119 14.70 -13.31 4.84
N GLN A 120 15.67 -12.45 5.14
CA GLN A 120 16.80 -12.79 5.99
C GLN A 120 16.45 -12.53 7.45
N ALA A 121 16.99 -13.34 8.36
CA ALA A 121 16.84 -13.17 9.81
C ALA A 121 17.75 -12.03 10.32
N ILE A 122 17.51 -10.81 9.84
CA ILE A 122 18.25 -9.58 10.17
C ILE A 122 17.27 -8.47 10.54
N GLY A 123 17.79 -7.40 11.15
CA GLY A 123 16.98 -6.22 11.52
C GLY A 123 15.75 -6.62 12.32
N PRO A 124 14.52 -6.32 11.87
CA PRO A 124 13.29 -6.67 12.59
C PRO A 124 13.07 -8.19 12.73
N TYR A 125 13.67 -9.01 11.88
CA TYR A 125 13.52 -10.48 11.90
C TYR A 125 14.64 -11.20 12.67
N LEU A 126 15.51 -10.46 13.37
CA LEU A 126 16.56 -11.07 14.17
C LEU A 126 15.95 -11.72 15.43
N PRO A 127 16.14 -13.04 15.68
CA PRO A 127 15.61 -13.68 16.88
C PRO A 127 16.25 -13.11 18.14
N ASN A 128 15.46 -12.88 19.20
CA ASN A 128 15.99 -12.56 20.52
C ASN A 128 16.81 -13.72 21.07
N SER A 129 17.83 -13.41 21.88
CA SER A 129 18.67 -14.42 22.52
C SER A 129 17.84 -15.36 23.41
N GLY A 130 17.79 -16.65 23.06
CA GLY A 130 17.08 -17.67 23.84
C GLY A 130 15.61 -17.88 23.46
N GLU A 131 15.06 -17.09 22.52
CA GLU A 131 13.74 -17.33 21.96
C GLU A 131 13.80 -18.36 20.82
N ARG A 132 12.75 -19.17 20.68
CA ARG A 132 12.59 -20.02 19.49
C ARG A 132 12.33 -19.13 18.27
N MET A 133 12.79 -19.54 17.09
CA MET A 133 12.55 -18.84 15.80
C MET A 133 11.07 -18.54 15.45
N ASN A 134 10.10 -18.98 16.25
CA ASN A 134 8.66 -18.84 16.00
C ASN A 134 7.95 -18.02 17.10
N VAL A 135 8.70 -17.33 17.97
CA VAL A 135 8.17 -16.26 18.81
C VAL A 135 8.54 -14.98 18.07
N TYR A 136 7.56 -14.12 17.77
CA TYR A 136 7.75 -12.89 16.97
C TYR A 136 7.93 -11.70 17.93
N PRO A 137 9.14 -11.38 18.39
CA PRO A 137 9.34 -10.37 19.42
C PRO A 137 9.26 -8.92 18.93
N TRP A 138 9.24 -8.68 17.62
CA TRP A 138 9.55 -7.34 17.08
C TRP A 138 8.35 -6.39 17.00
N THR A 139 7.14 -6.90 16.82
CA THR A 139 5.92 -6.10 16.86
C THR A 139 4.71 -7.00 17.13
N LYS A 140 3.73 -6.48 17.88
CA LYS A 140 2.44 -7.12 18.08
C LYS A 140 1.43 -6.76 16.98
N TYR A 141 1.82 -5.88 16.05
CA TYR A 141 0.96 -5.33 15.03
C TYR A 141 1.16 -6.05 13.69
N ASP A 142 0.07 -6.24 12.95
CA ASP A 142 0.05 -6.82 11.62
C ASP A 142 0.26 -5.70 10.58
N HIS A 143 1.46 -5.12 10.48
CA HIS A 143 1.70 -3.92 9.66
C HIS A 143 1.39 -4.12 8.17
N GLN A 144 1.82 -5.23 7.57
CA GLN A 144 1.58 -5.46 6.15
C GLN A 144 0.11 -5.82 5.90
N LEU A 145 -0.47 -6.66 6.76
CA LEU A 145 -1.89 -7.02 6.67
C LEU A 145 -2.81 -5.81 6.86
N SER A 146 -2.50 -4.95 7.83
CA SER A 146 -3.29 -3.74 8.08
C SER A 146 -3.19 -2.76 6.92
N LEU A 147 -2.03 -2.58 6.30
CA LEU A 147 -1.92 -1.74 5.11
C LEU A 147 -2.62 -2.35 3.88
N GLU A 148 -2.52 -3.67 3.67
CA GLU A 148 -3.24 -4.36 2.59
C GLU A 148 -4.75 -4.14 2.74
N HIS A 149 -5.28 -4.37 3.95
CA HIS A 149 -6.69 -4.16 4.25
C HIS A 149 -7.11 -2.68 4.15
N LEU A 150 -6.30 -1.76 4.65
CA LEU A 150 -6.55 -0.32 4.59
C LEU A 150 -6.68 0.15 3.14
N LEU A 151 -5.74 -0.25 2.27
CA LEU A 151 -5.70 0.18 0.87
C LEU A 151 -6.87 -0.39 0.05
N GLU A 152 -7.50 -1.47 0.50
CA GLU A 152 -8.73 -2.02 -0.07
C GLU A 152 -10.02 -1.47 0.56
N SER A 153 -9.92 -0.78 1.70
CA SER A 153 -11.10 -0.36 2.45
C SER A 153 -11.86 0.75 1.73
N THR A 154 -13.18 0.57 1.65
CA THR A 154 -14.11 1.59 1.10
C THR A 154 -14.05 2.90 1.89
N ARG A 155 -13.75 2.83 3.20
CA ARG A 155 -13.59 4.02 4.07
C ARG A 155 -12.37 4.83 3.70
N TRP A 156 -11.26 4.15 3.41
CA TRP A 156 -10.02 4.78 2.96
C TRP A 156 -10.16 5.34 1.54
N ASP A 157 -10.79 4.60 0.63
CA ASP A 157 -10.95 5.04 -0.75
C ASP A 157 -11.92 6.23 -0.88
N ARG A 158 -12.91 6.36 0.00
CA ARG A 158 -13.93 7.42 -0.10
C ARG A 158 -13.38 8.86 -0.26
N PRO A 159 -12.46 9.36 0.60
CA PRO A 159 -11.86 10.68 0.38
C PRO A 159 -11.05 10.75 -0.92
N TRP A 160 -10.34 9.67 -1.28
CA TRP A 160 -9.60 9.63 -2.54
C TRP A 160 -10.53 9.67 -3.76
N ALA A 161 -11.67 9.00 -3.72
CA ALA A 161 -12.69 9.05 -4.76
C ALA A 161 -13.23 10.47 -4.95
N GLN A 162 -13.42 11.24 -3.86
CA GLN A 162 -13.81 12.65 -3.96
C GLN A 162 -12.74 13.52 -4.63
N ILE A 163 -11.47 13.25 -4.33
CA ILE A 163 -10.35 13.95 -4.97
C ILE A 163 -10.28 13.57 -6.46
N ARG A 164 -10.41 12.28 -6.79
CA ARG A 164 -10.47 11.79 -8.19
C ARG A 164 -11.59 12.47 -8.97
N GLU A 165 -12.78 12.54 -8.38
CA GLU A 165 -13.93 13.23 -8.97
C GLU A 165 -13.63 14.70 -9.27
N ALA A 166 -12.98 15.41 -8.33
CA ALA A 166 -12.65 16.82 -8.51
C ALA A 166 -11.62 17.11 -9.62
N VAL A 167 -10.87 16.10 -10.09
CA VAL A 167 -9.80 16.25 -11.08
C VAL A 167 -10.02 15.46 -12.37
N GLY A 168 -11.25 14.98 -12.61
CA GLY A 168 -11.64 14.35 -13.88
C GLY A 168 -12.36 13.01 -13.76
N GLY A 169 -12.65 12.54 -12.55
CA GLY A 169 -13.35 11.28 -12.32
C GLY A 169 -12.43 10.06 -12.38
N ASP A 170 -12.97 8.92 -11.98
CA ASP A 170 -12.29 7.63 -12.06
C ASP A 170 -12.28 7.09 -13.51
N PHE A 171 -11.51 6.02 -13.74
CA PHE A 171 -11.60 5.25 -14.98
C PHE A 171 -12.71 4.21 -14.88
N GLU A 172 -13.49 4.03 -15.95
CA GLU A 172 -14.53 3.00 -16.01
C GLU A 172 -13.91 1.59 -15.86
N GLU A 173 -14.57 0.76 -15.07
CA GLU A 173 -14.19 -0.64 -14.89
C GLU A 173 -14.91 -1.51 -15.92
N PRO A 174 -14.18 -2.40 -16.61
CA PRO A 174 -14.83 -3.42 -17.42
C PRO A 174 -15.70 -4.31 -16.54
N ASP A 175 -16.92 -4.62 -17.00
CA ASP A 175 -17.91 -5.51 -16.35
C ASP A 175 -17.47 -7.00 -16.34
N GLU A 176 -16.16 -7.27 -16.35
CA GLU A 176 -15.62 -8.61 -16.40
C GLU A 176 -15.52 -9.19 -14.98
N GLU A 177 -16.11 -10.39 -14.80
CA GLU A 177 -16.04 -11.16 -13.57
C GLU A 177 -14.59 -11.25 -13.07
N ARG A 178 -14.34 -10.79 -11.83
CA ARG A 178 -13.09 -10.93 -11.06
C ARG A 178 -12.75 -12.40 -10.79
N ASP A 179 -12.62 -13.24 -11.80
CA ASP A 179 -12.50 -14.69 -11.65
C ASP A 179 -11.05 -15.19 -11.74
N SER A 180 -10.14 -14.55 -11.00
CA SER A 180 -8.99 -15.30 -10.46
C SER A 180 -8.44 -14.63 -9.21
N ARG A 181 -8.47 -15.36 -8.09
CA ARG A 181 -7.80 -14.97 -6.83
C ARG A 181 -6.31 -14.61 -6.99
N TRP A 182 -5.68 -15.03 -8.10
CA TRP A 182 -4.27 -14.81 -8.42
C TRP A 182 -3.99 -13.51 -9.19
N ARG A 183 -5.02 -12.89 -9.79
CA ARG A 183 -4.97 -11.54 -10.40
C ARG A 183 -5.72 -10.52 -9.54
N ARG A 184 -5.69 -10.68 -8.22
CA ARG A 184 -6.40 -9.76 -7.30
C ARG A 184 -5.95 -8.30 -7.46
N TRP A 185 -4.71 -8.09 -7.92
CA TRP A 185 -4.05 -6.77 -7.97
C TRP A 185 -3.66 -6.31 -9.38
N THR A 186 -3.82 -7.18 -10.38
CA THR A 186 -3.51 -6.85 -11.78
C THR A 186 -4.67 -7.28 -12.68
N GLY A 187 -4.78 -6.72 -13.88
CA GLY A 187 -5.83 -7.11 -14.84
C GLY A 187 -6.55 -5.94 -15.49
N PRO A 188 -7.83 -6.12 -15.90
CA PRO A 188 -8.52 -5.19 -16.79
C PRO A 188 -8.71 -3.79 -16.17
N GLU A 189 -8.71 -3.67 -14.84
CA GLU A 189 -8.84 -2.42 -14.07
C GLU A 189 -7.51 -1.64 -13.92
N TRP A 190 -6.46 -1.97 -14.68
CA TRP A 190 -5.11 -1.42 -14.51
C TRP A 190 -5.05 0.12 -14.55
N LYS A 191 -5.90 0.79 -15.36
CA LYS A 191 -5.95 2.25 -15.39
C LYS A 191 -6.39 2.83 -14.05
N ARG A 192 -7.42 2.24 -13.42
CA ARG A 192 -7.89 2.63 -12.08
C ARG A 192 -6.81 2.38 -11.02
N HIS A 193 -6.12 1.23 -11.09
CA HIS A 193 -5.02 0.93 -10.17
C HIS A 193 -3.86 1.91 -10.31
N LEU A 194 -3.40 2.18 -11.53
CA LEU A 194 -2.33 3.14 -11.80
C LEU A 194 -2.72 4.54 -11.34
N TRP A 195 -3.97 4.94 -11.63
CA TRP A 195 -4.50 6.24 -11.23
C TRP A 195 -4.56 6.42 -9.71
N THR A 196 -5.14 5.44 -9.02
CA THR A 196 -5.23 5.45 -7.56
C THR A 196 -3.84 5.46 -6.93
N SER A 197 -2.92 4.63 -7.45
CA SER A 197 -1.55 4.54 -6.93
C SER A 197 -0.78 5.85 -7.10
N ALA A 198 -0.91 6.48 -8.27
CA ALA A 198 -0.28 7.76 -8.56
C ALA A 198 -0.73 8.85 -7.59
N MET A 199 -1.97 8.81 -7.09
CA MET A 199 -2.47 9.79 -6.13
C MET A 199 -2.13 9.45 -4.68
N VAL A 200 -2.29 8.18 -4.29
CA VAL A 200 -2.12 7.74 -2.90
C VAL A 200 -0.66 7.80 -2.46
N TYR A 201 0.28 7.42 -3.33
CA TYR A 201 1.70 7.28 -2.96
C TYR A 201 2.51 8.55 -3.21
N GLN A 202 1.95 9.73 -2.93
CA GLN A 202 2.64 11.04 -3.03
C GLN A 202 3.21 11.53 -1.69
N GLY A 203 3.54 10.58 -0.81
CA GLY A 203 4.16 10.85 0.48
C GLY A 203 3.27 11.69 1.39
N PHE A 204 3.90 12.56 2.16
CA PHE A 204 3.20 13.40 3.12
C PHE A 204 2.29 14.41 2.41
N ASP A 205 2.71 14.94 1.25
CA ASP A 205 1.89 15.89 0.48
C ASP A 205 0.64 15.24 -0.10
N GLY A 206 0.72 13.97 -0.53
CA GLY A 206 -0.47 13.19 -0.89
C GLY A 206 -1.44 13.05 0.28
N LEU A 207 -0.94 12.69 1.47
CA LEU A 207 -1.78 12.51 2.65
C LEU A 207 -2.41 13.82 3.15
N LYS A 208 -1.80 14.99 2.90
CA LYS A 208 -2.43 16.29 3.17
C LYS A 208 -3.74 16.48 2.40
N LEU A 209 -3.86 15.90 1.22
CA LEU A 209 -5.04 16.03 0.37
C LEU A 209 -6.28 15.32 0.95
N ILE A 210 -6.09 14.25 1.71
CA ILE A 210 -7.18 13.60 2.48
C ILE A 210 -7.66 14.54 3.60
N GLY A 211 -6.75 15.34 4.14
CA GLY A 211 -7.05 16.36 5.14
C GLY A 211 -7.92 17.50 4.58
N THR A 212 -8.11 18.54 5.40
CA THR A 212 -8.92 19.71 5.03
C THR A 212 -8.20 20.70 4.10
N ASP A 213 -7.11 20.31 3.45
CA ASP A 213 -6.24 21.20 2.67
C ASP A 213 -6.74 21.40 1.23
N LYS A 214 -7.78 22.23 1.09
CA LYS A 214 -8.35 22.61 -0.21
C LYS A 214 -7.35 23.36 -1.09
N ASP A 215 -6.47 24.17 -0.49
CA ASP A 215 -5.46 24.92 -1.21
C ASP A 215 -4.40 23.98 -1.79
N GLY A 216 -4.07 22.92 -1.05
CA GLY A 216 -3.25 21.81 -1.54
C GLY A 216 -3.82 21.16 -2.80
N LEU A 217 -5.12 20.87 -2.83
CA LEU A 217 -5.73 20.25 -4.02
C LEU A 217 -5.61 21.13 -5.27
N GLU A 218 -5.83 22.44 -5.17
CA GLU A 218 -5.70 23.34 -6.32
C GLU A 218 -4.26 23.38 -6.87
N ALA A 219 -3.25 23.25 -6.01
CA ALA A 219 -1.86 23.13 -6.45
C ALA A 219 -1.58 21.81 -7.20
N TRP A 220 -2.25 20.72 -6.83
CA TRP A 220 -2.11 19.40 -7.45
C TRP A 220 -2.99 19.19 -8.69
N LYS A 221 -4.08 19.95 -8.82
CA LYS A 221 -5.12 19.76 -9.83
C LYS A 221 -4.57 19.63 -11.25
N ARG A 222 -3.70 20.56 -11.65
CA ARG A 222 -3.08 20.52 -12.98
C ARG A 222 -2.28 19.24 -13.20
N ARG A 223 -1.45 18.86 -12.22
CA ARG A 223 -0.62 17.66 -12.29
C ARG A 223 -1.46 16.39 -12.37
N PHE A 224 -2.53 16.31 -11.59
CA PHE A 224 -3.47 15.21 -11.62
C PHE A 224 -4.24 15.12 -12.94
N GLN A 225 -4.67 16.25 -13.51
CA GLN A 225 -5.28 16.29 -14.84
C GLN A 225 -4.29 15.83 -15.92
N ASP A 226 -3.04 16.29 -15.85
CA ASP A 226 -1.97 15.89 -16.78
C ASP A 226 -1.70 14.38 -16.68
N TRP A 227 -1.56 13.83 -15.47
CA TRP A 227 -1.38 12.38 -15.26
C TRP A 227 -2.59 11.58 -15.73
N ARG A 228 -3.81 12.01 -15.42
CA ARG A 228 -5.02 11.33 -15.87
C ARG A 228 -5.09 11.28 -17.40
N ALA A 229 -4.79 12.38 -18.08
CA ALA A 229 -4.74 12.41 -19.55
C ALA A 229 -3.68 11.46 -20.11
N LYS A 230 -2.51 11.36 -19.47
CA LYS A 230 -1.47 10.41 -19.87
C LYS A 230 -1.92 8.96 -19.68
N ILE A 231 -2.54 8.61 -18.55
CA ILE A 231 -3.10 7.26 -18.32
C ILE A 231 -4.21 6.94 -19.33
N ASP A 232 -5.06 7.91 -19.65
CA ASP A 232 -6.12 7.73 -20.64
C ASP A 232 -5.56 7.40 -22.03
N ALA A 233 -4.49 8.12 -22.43
CA ALA A 233 -3.79 7.91 -23.70
C ALA A 233 -2.98 6.61 -23.78
N MET A 234 -2.77 5.89 -22.67
CA MET A 234 -2.08 4.61 -22.69
C MET A 234 -2.98 3.52 -23.32
N GLU A 235 -2.48 2.87 -24.36
CA GLU A 235 -3.15 1.79 -25.08
C GLU A 235 -2.92 0.40 -24.44
N GLN A 236 -1.83 0.25 -23.69
CA GLN A 236 -1.40 -1.00 -23.09
C GLN A 236 -1.24 -0.86 -21.58
N ALA A 237 -1.49 -1.97 -20.88
CA ALA A 237 -1.26 -2.04 -19.45
C ALA A 237 0.26 -1.96 -19.15
N PRO A 238 0.63 -1.40 -17.98
CA PRO A 238 1.98 -1.49 -17.44
C PRO A 238 2.47 -2.94 -17.34
N ASP A 239 3.79 -3.13 -17.36
CA ASP A 239 4.36 -4.47 -17.25
C ASP A 239 4.01 -5.13 -15.90
N GLU A 240 3.58 -6.39 -15.97
CA GLU A 240 3.30 -7.23 -14.80
C GLU A 240 4.48 -8.16 -14.51
N ILE A 241 4.96 -8.16 -13.28
CA ILE A 241 6.06 -9.01 -12.83
C ILE A 241 5.51 -10.12 -11.94
N LYS A 242 5.77 -11.37 -12.32
CA LYS A 242 5.39 -12.53 -11.53
C LYS A 242 6.29 -12.67 -10.30
N VAL A 243 5.68 -12.62 -9.12
CA VAL A 243 6.33 -12.88 -7.83
C VAL A 243 5.64 -14.10 -7.21
N ARG A 244 6.31 -15.25 -7.31
CA ARG A 244 5.81 -16.56 -6.86
C ARG A 244 4.46 -16.92 -7.52
N ARG A 245 3.34 -16.74 -6.82
CA ARG A 245 1.97 -17.09 -7.27
C ARG A 245 1.15 -15.87 -7.67
N GLY A 246 1.62 -14.66 -7.37
CA GLY A 246 0.94 -13.41 -7.68
C GLY A 246 1.67 -12.61 -8.76
N TRP A 247 0.99 -11.57 -9.21
CA TRP A 247 1.48 -10.58 -10.15
C TRP A 247 1.40 -9.20 -9.50
N VAL A 248 2.36 -8.36 -9.82
CA VAL A 248 2.45 -6.97 -9.34
C VAL A 248 2.96 -6.11 -10.50
N TYR A 249 2.49 -4.87 -10.58
CA TYR A 249 2.98 -3.94 -11.60
C TYR A 249 4.40 -3.46 -11.29
N GLU A 250 5.11 -3.05 -12.35
CA GLU A 250 6.46 -2.50 -12.22
C GLU A 250 6.53 -1.16 -11.46
N TYR A 251 5.48 -0.35 -11.53
CA TYR A 251 5.37 0.95 -10.87
C TYR A 251 5.07 0.83 -9.37
N PRO A 252 5.25 1.90 -8.55
CA PRO A 252 4.95 1.85 -7.12
C PRO A 252 3.51 1.43 -6.85
N PHE A 253 3.33 0.24 -6.27
CA PHE A 253 2.01 -0.35 -6.10
C PHE A 253 1.93 -1.17 -4.82
N LEU A 254 1.93 -0.45 -3.69
CA LEU A 254 2.10 -1.02 -2.36
C LEU A 254 1.11 -2.17 -2.06
N VAL A 255 -0.17 -2.04 -2.41
CA VAL A 255 -1.15 -3.12 -2.19
C VAL A 255 -0.78 -4.41 -2.94
N GLY A 256 -0.28 -4.31 -4.18
CA GLY A 256 0.20 -5.47 -4.94
C GLY A 256 1.47 -6.05 -4.35
N GLU A 257 2.40 -5.20 -3.89
CA GLU A 257 3.65 -5.58 -3.23
C GLU A 257 3.40 -6.34 -1.91
N LEU A 258 2.49 -5.83 -1.09
CA LEU A 258 2.02 -6.49 0.14
C LEU A 258 1.37 -7.83 -0.21
N GLY A 259 0.49 -7.86 -1.21
CA GLY A 259 -0.21 -9.06 -1.63
C GLY A 259 0.71 -10.19 -2.10
N VAL A 260 1.75 -9.88 -2.90
CA VAL A 260 2.69 -10.91 -3.37
C VAL A 260 3.61 -11.44 -2.26
N LEU A 261 3.86 -10.66 -1.21
CA LEU A 261 4.63 -11.11 -0.03
C LEU A 261 3.73 -11.87 0.98
N ASN A 262 2.47 -11.47 1.14
CA ASN A 262 1.55 -12.05 2.13
C ASN A 262 0.81 -13.33 1.67
N THR A 263 0.96 -13.75 0.42
CA THR A 263 0.21 -14.91 -0.12
C THR A 263 0.60 -16.23 0.57
N TYR A 264 -0.32 -16.83 1.34
CA TYR A 264 -0.13 -18.06 2.14
C TYR A 264 0.49 -19.24 1.37
N ILE A 265 1.38 -20.03 2.01
CA ILE A 265 2.06 -21.22 1.43
C ILE A 265 1.14 -22.45 1.33
N GLY A 266 0.17 -22.63 2.24
CA GLY A 266 -0.48 -23.93 2.47
C GLY A 266 -1.60 -24.35 1.51
N TRP A 267 -1.69 -23.80 0.31
CA TRP A 267 -2.64 -24.28 -0.71
C TRP A 267 -1.89 -25.05 -1.80
N PRO A 268 -2.35 -26.26 -2.21
CA PRO A 268 -1.69 -27.04 -3.26
C PRO A 268 -1.56 -26.24 -4.56
N GLU A 269 -0.51 -26.53 -5.32
CA GLU A 269 -0.32 -26.04 -6.70
C GLU A 269 -1.32 -26.68 -7.67
#